data_AF-A0A1F2URD6-F1
#
_entry.id   AF-A0A1F2URD6-F1
#
_cell.length_a   1.000
_cell.length_b   1.000
_cell.length_c   1.000
_cell.angle_alpha   90.00
_cell.angle_beta   90.00
_cell.angle_gamma   90.00
#
_symmetry.space_group_name_H-M   'P 1'
#
loop_
_entity.id
_entity.type
_entity.pdbx_description
1 polymer ?
#
loop_
_entity_poly.entity_id
_entity_poly.type
_entity_poly.pdbx_seq_one_letter_code
_entity_poly.pdbx_strand_id
1 'polypeptide(L)'
;MSTLFAEFLREKLEAPVEGFVHVLHSEADPTRRRGHFTVMFARIGPTGTGGAMKPRYIASEKELERFLESIGFTAEAIAKIRLELTRESSVSELVTLAPSAVQRF
;
A
#
# COMPACT_ATOMS: atom_id res chain seq x y z
N MET A 1 -3.93 -36.59 -6.88
CA MET A 1 -3.42 -35.25 -7.24
C MET A 1 -1.90 -35.33 -7.25
N SER A 2 -1.23 -34.88 -8.30
CA SER A 2 0.24 -34.90 -8.36
C SER A 2 0.83 -33.77 -7.51
N THR A 3 2.00 -34.02 -6.91
CA THR A 3 2.78 -33.02 -6.16
C THR A 3 3.06 -31.78 -6.98
N LEU A 4 3.37 -31.96 -8.27
CA LEU A 4 3.54 -30.88 -9.25
C LEU A 4 2.29 -30.00 -9.40
N PHE A 5 1.09 -30.58 -9.36
CA PHE A 5 -0.16 -29.80 -9.45
C PHE A 5 -0.44 -29.03 -8.16
N ALA A 6 -0.08 -29.59 -7.00
CA ALA A 6 -0.20 -28.90 -5.71
C ALA A 6 0.84 -27.77 -5.55
N GLU A 7 2.07 -27.95 -6.05
CA GLU A 7 3.10 -26.91 -6.10
C GLU A 7 2.73 -25.80 -7.09
N PHE A 8 2.26 -26.16 -8.28
CA PHE A 8 1.74 -25.21 -9.26
C PHE A 8 0.54 -24.42 -8.71
N LEU A 9 -0.38 -25.07 -8.01
CA LEU A 9 -1.48 -24.39 -7.33
C LEU A 9 -0.98 -23.50 -6.20
N ARG A 10 0.05 -23.89 -5.43
CA ARG A 10 0.67 -23.01 -4.42
C ARG A 10 1.40 -21.81 -5.01
N GLU A 11 2.07 -21.97 -6.15
CA GLU A 11 2.70 -20.88 -6.90
C GLU A 11 1.67 -19.95 -7.55
N LYS A 12 0.53 -20.49 -8.01
CA LYS A 12 -0.56 -19.72 -8.62
C LYS A 12 -1.50 -19.09 -7.59
N LEU A 13 -1.70 -19.75 -6.46
CA LEU A 13 -2.38 -19.28 -5.26
C LEU A 13 -1.32 -18.69 -4.33
N GLU A 14 -0.58 -17.68 -4.81
CA GLU A 14 0.15 -16.81 -3.90
C GLU A 14 -0.86 -16.34 -2.87
N ALA A 15 -0.68 -16.77 -1.60
CA ALA A 15 -1.57 -16.37 -0.53
C ALA A 15 -1.72 -14.85 -0.57
N PRO A 16 -2.93 -14.30 -0.35
CA PRO A 16 -3.17 -12.86 -0.41
C PRO A 16 -2.06 -12.11 0.33
N VAL A 17 -1.28 -11.34 -0.41
CA VAL A 17 -0.13 -10.62 0.16
C VAL A 17 -0.71 -9.41 0.86
N GLU A 18 -0.59 -9.40 2.19
CA GLU A 18 -0.99 -8.25 2.97
C GLU A 18 0.08 -7.15 2.89
N GLY A 19 -0.34 -5.91 3.00
CA GLY A 19 0.51 -4.75 3.06
C GLY A 19 0.06 -3.83 4.17
N PHE A 20 1.03 -3.25 4.89
CA PHE A 20 0.76 -2.15 5.80
C PHE A 20 1.22 -0.85 5.15
N VAL A 21 0.35 0.15 5.14
CA VAL A 21 0.71 1.52 4.73
C VAL A 21 0.40 2.49 5.85
N HIS A 22 1.29 3.46 6.00
CA HIS A 22 1.08 4.63 6.81
C HIS A 22 1.29 5.88 5.95
N VAL A 23 0.29 6.76 5.91
CA VAL A 23 0.31 8.00 5.14
C VAL A 23 0.05 9.16 6.09
N LEU A 24 0.86 10.22 6.01
CA LEU A 24 0.68 11.43 6.80
C LEU A 24 0.91 12.68 5.96
N HIS A 25 0.21 13.76 6.29
CA HIS A 25 0.48 15.09 5.71
C HIS A 25 1.84 15.58 6.24
N SER A 26 2.73 15.94 5.33
CA SER A 26 4.11 16.38 5.64
C SER A 26 4.21 17.87 5.97
N GLU A 27 3.17 18.67 5.71
CA GLU A 27 3.16 20.07 6.11
C GLU A 27 2.53 20.26 7.50
N ALA A 28 3.21 21.05 8.33
CA ALA A 28 2.71 21.49 9.63
C ALA A 28 1.66 22.62 9.54
N ASP A 29 1.40 23.14 8.35
CA ASP A 29 0.50 24.29 8.14
C ASP A 29 -0.88 23.84 7.62
N PRO A 30 -1.91 23.81 8.48
CA PRO A 30 -3.26 23.40 8.10
C PRO A 30 -3.96 24.33 7.09
N THR A 31 -3.37 25.50 6.79
CA THR A 31 -3.88 26.46 5.80
C THR A 31 -3.38 26.17 4.39
N ARG A 32 -2.32 25.39 4.24
CA ARG A 32 -1.78 24.94 2.96
C ARG A 32 -2.21 23.50 2.70
N ARG A 33 -3.43 23.32 2.22
CA ARG A 33 -3.93 22.03 1.72
C ARG A 33 -3.32 21.66 0.36
N ARG A 34 -2.00 21.83 0.18
CA ARG A 34 -1.28 21.39 -1.02
C ARG A 34 -0.26 20.32 -0.66
N GLY A 35 -0.79 19.22 -0.14
CA GLY A 35 -0.58 17.88 -0.70
C GLY A 35 0.82 17.27 -0.64
N HIS A 36 1.66 17.66 0.31
CA HIS A 36 2.87 16.89 0.60
C HIS A 36 2.54 15.74 1.54
N PHE A 37 2.82 14.51 1.14
CA PHE A 37 2.60 13.31 1.93
C PHE A 37 3.91 12.60 2.23
N THR A 38 4.00 12.03 3.42
CA THR A 38 5.02 11.03 3.74
C THR A 38 4.31 9.69 3.78
N VAL A 39 4.78 8.76 2.96
CA VAL A 39 4.22 7.41 2.86
C VAL A 39 5.26 6.40 3.29
N MET A 40 4.86 5.50 4.16
CA MET A 40 5.63 4.36 4.63
C MET A 40 4.85 3.10 4.28
N PHE A 41 5.50 2.15 3.62
CA PHE A 41 4.85 0.91 3.18
C PHE A 41 5.76 -0.29 3.43
N ALA A 42 5.15 -1.38 3.90
CA ALA A 42 5.78 -2.69 3.99
C ALA A 42 4.80 -3.78 3.54
N ARG A 43 5.30 -4.71 2.70
CA ARG A 43 4.62 -5.99 2.50
C ARG A 43 4.76 -6.81 3.77
N ILE A 44 3.68 -7.48 4.14
CA ILE A 44 3.61 -8.42 5.26
C ILE A 44 3.81 -9.80 4.66
N GLY A 45 4.88 -10.47 5.08
CA GLY A 45 5.18 -11.83 4.64
C GLY A 45 4.20 -12.84 5.24
N PRO A 46 4.23 -14.10 4.75
CA PRO A 46 3.37 -15.18 5.25
C PRO A 46 3.57 -15.50 6.75
N THR A 47 4.65 -15.02 7.36
CA THR A 47 4.91 -15.13 8.80
C THR A 47 4.30 -14.00 9.64
N GLY A 48 3.55 -13.08 9.02
CA GLY A 48 2.99 -11.89 9.69
C GLY A 48 4.00 -10.80 10.00
N THR A 49 5.25 -10.94 9.53
CA THR A 49 6.30 -9.94 9.74
C THR A 49 6.33 -8.94 8.58
N GLY A 50 6.27 -7.66 8.90
CA GLY A 50 6.50 -6.57 7.96
C GLY A 50 7.99 -6.28 7.80
N GLY A 51 8.43 -5.96 6.58
CA GLY A 51 9.77 -5.46 6.33
C GLY A 51 10.00 -4.04 6.87
N ALA A 52 11.25 -3.58 6.84
CA ALA A 52 11.58 -2.20 7.20
C ALA A 52 10.87 -1.21 6.27
N MET A 53 10.10 -0.28 6.86
CA MET A 53 9.44 0.80 6.12
C MET A 53 10.39 1.98 5.92
N LYS A 54 10.56 2.41 4.67
CA LYS A 54 11.30 3.63 4.34
C LYS A 54 10.32 4.73 3.96
N PRO A 55 10.43 5.94 4.55
CA PRO A 55 9.57 7.04 4.19
C PRO A 55 9.82 7.47 2.74
N ARG A 56 8.75 7.72 2.01
CA ARG A 56 8.74 8.33 0.68
C ARG A 56 7.95 9.62 0.73
N TYR A 57 8.56 10.70 0.25
CA TYR A 57 7.90 11.99 0.12
C TYR A 57 7.18 12.06 -1.23
N ILE A 58 5.93 12.49 -1.20
CA ILE A 58 5.05 12.58 -2.36
C ILE A 58 4.50 14.01 -2.41
N ALA A 59 4.51 14.64 -3.58
CA ALA A 59 4.23 16.08 -3.69
C ALA A 59 2.77 16.43 -4.00
N SER A 60 1.92 15.45 -4.31
CA SER A 60 0.51 15.69 -4.58
C SER A 60 -0.38 14.46 -4.33
N GLU A 61 -1.68 14.68 -4.18
CA GLU A 61 -2.67 13.59 -4.09
C GLU A 61 -2.62 12.66 -5.31
N LYS A 62 -2.43 13.21 -6.51
CA LYS A 62 -2.36 12.42 -7.74
C LYS A 62 -1.14 11.51 -7.78
N GLU A 63 -0.01 11.97 -7.24
CA GLU A 63 1.18 11.13 -7.10
C GLU A 63 1.02 10.09 -6.00
N LEU A 64 0.27 10.40 -4.93
CA LEU A 64 -0.06 9.46 -3.88
C LEU A 64 -0.91 8.30 -4.44
N GLU A 65 -1.97 8.60 -5.19
CA GLU A 65 -2.80 7.59 -5.85
C GLU A 65 -1.96 6.67 -6.74
N ARG A 66 -1.17 7.24 -7.64
CA ARG A 66 -0.28 6.46 -8.53
C ARG A 66 0.70 5.59 -7.76
N PHE A 67 1.24 6.10 -6.65
CA PHE A 67 2.13 5.31 -5.80
C PHE A 67 1.38 4.13 -5.19
N LEU A 68 0.20 4.35 -4.60
CA LEU A 68 -0.63 3.30 -4.00
C LEU A 68 -1.07 2.26 -5.03
N GLU A 69 -1.46 2.68 -6.24
CA GLU A 69 -1.75 1.77 -7.36
C GLU A 69 -0.53 0.91 -7.71
N SER A 70 0.67 1.52 -7.79
CA SER A 70 1.90 0.81 -8.17
C SER A 70 2.32 -0.27 -7.15
N ILE A 71 1.93 -0.13 -5.88
CA ILE A 71 2.20 -1.13 -4.83
C ILE A 71 1.08 -2.17 -4.72
N GLY A 72 0.00 -2.04 -5.50
CA GLY A 72 -1.07 -3.03 -5.62
C GLY A 72 -2.32 -2.73 -4.79
N PHE A 73 -2.54 -1.48 -4.36
CA PHE A 73 -3.78 -1.11 -3.68
C PHE A 73 -4.93 -1.08 -4.69
N THR A 74 -6.11 -1.52 -4.25
CA THR A 74 -7.32 -1.41 -5.05
C THR A 74 -7.82 0.04 -5.08
N ALA A 75 -8.60 0.39 -6.11
CA ALA A 75 -9.21 1.71 -6.21
C ALA A 75 -10.09 2.04 -4.99
N GLU A 76 -10.78 1.04 -4.43
CA GLU A 76 -11.57 1.17 -3.21
C GLU A 76 -10.72 1.53 -1.98
N ALA A 77 -9.60 0.82 -1.78
CA ALA A 77 -8.67 1.11 -0.67
C ALA A 77 -8.06 2.50 -0.80
N ILE A 78 -7.72 2.93 -2.02
CA ILE A 78 -7.20 4.28 -2.28
C ILE A 78 -8.26 5.33 -1.96
N ALA A 79 -9.50 5.13 -2.40
CA ALA A 79 -10.60 6.06 -2.11
C ALA A 79 -10.86 6.19 -0.60
N LYS A 80 -10.79 5.08 0.14
CA LYS A 80 -10.89 5.06 1.61
C LYS A 80 -9.79 5.90 2.26
N ILE A 81 -8.52 5.63 1.91
CA ILE A 81 -7.36 6.36 2.46
C ILE A 81 -7.48 7.86 2.18
N ARG A 82 -7.89 8.24 0.96
CA ARG A 82 -8.11 9.64 0.61
C ARG A 82 -9.19 10.29 1.46
N LEU A 83 -10.34 9.63 1.60
CA LEU A 83 -11.43 10.15 2.42
C LEU A 83 -10.97 10.35 3.87
N GLU A 84 -10.22 9.41 4.43
CA GLU A 84 -9.70 9.51 5.79
C GLU A 84 -8.65 10.62 5.92
N LEU A 85 -7.75 10.81 4.96
CA LEU A 85 -6.78 11.90 4.94
C LEU A 85 -7.42 13.31 4.81
N THR A 86 -8.70 13.40 4.43
CA THR A 86 -9.44 14.68 4.51
C THR A 86 -9.93 15.01 5.92
N ARG A 87 -10.04 13.99 6.79
CA ARG A 87 -10.55 14.10 8.16
C ARG A 87 -9.43 14.10 9.19
N GLU A 88 -8.41 13.28 8.94
CA GLU A 88 -7.29 13.03 9.83
C GLU A 88 -5.98 13.49 9.20
N SER A 89 -4.99 13.85 10.04
CA SER A 89 -3.65 14.24 9.59
C SER A 89 -2.78 13.04 9.16
N SER A 90 -3.18 11.83 9.53
CA SER A 90 -2.51 10.58 9.19
C SER A 90 -3.48 9.40 9.13
N VAL A 91 -3.15 8.40 8.33
CA VAL A 91 -3.92 7.17 8.09
C VAL A 91 -2.98 5.98 8.14
N SER A 92 -3.40 4.91 8.82
CA SER A 92 -2.67 3.64 8.88
C SER A 92 -3.61 2.51 8.52
N GLU A 93 -3.29 1.76 7.47
CA GLU A 93 -4.19 0.76 6.91
C GLU A 93 -3.43 -0.55 6.64
N LEU A 94 -4.04 -1.65 7.10
CA LEU A 94 -3.71 -3.00 6.68
C LEU A 94 -4.58 -3.32 5.47
N VAL A 95 -3.96 -3.67 4.35
CA VAL A 95 -4.68 -3.97 3.12
C VAL A 95 -4.30 -5.31 2.56
N THR A 96 -5.25 -5.98 1.93
CA THR A 96 -4.96 -7.05 0.99
C THR A 96 -4.52 -6.42 -0.33
N LEU A 97 -3.27 -6.66 -0.73
CA LEU A 97 -2.79 -6.21 -2.02
C LEU A 97 -3.40 -7.11 -3.10
N ALA A 98 -3.77 -6.51 -4.22
CA ALA A 98 -4.09 -7.30 -5.40
C ALA A 98 -2.85 -8.16 -5.75
N PRO A 99 -3.01 -9.46 -6.08
CA PRO A 99 -1.91 -10.28 -6.58
C PRO A 99 -1.26 -9.54 -7.73
N SER A 100 -0.05 -9.00 -7.50
CA SER A 100 0.53 -8.06 -8.44
C SER A 100 0.81 -8.77 -9.74
N ALA A 101 0.25 -8.27 -10.85
CA ALA A 101 0.89 -8.43 -12.15
C ALA A 101 2.35 -7.98 -11.97
N VAL A 102 3.24 -8.96 -12.01
CA VAL A 102 4.67 -8.88 -11.72
C VAL A 102 5.29 -7.61 -12.34
N GLN A 103 5.64 -6.63 -11.52
CA GLN A 103 6.71 -5.69 -11.86
C GLN A 103 7.92 -6.04 -11.00
N ARG A 104 8.84 -6.77 -11.64
CA ARG A 104 10.22 -6.98 -11.20
C ARG A 104 10.90 -5.61 -11.20
N PHE A 105 11.44 -5.20 -10.06
CA PHE A 105 12.53 -4.23 -9.99
C PHE A 105 13.85 -4.99 -9.99
#